data_AF-A0A817LDN3-F1
#
_entry.id   AF-A0A817LDN3-F1
#
_cell.length_a   1.000
_cell.length_b   1.000
_cell.length_c   1.000
_cell.angle_alpha   90.00
_cell.angle_beta   90.00
_cell.angle_gamma   90.00
#
_symmetry.space_group_name_H-M   'P 1'
#
loop_
_entity.id
_entity.type
_entity.pdbx_description
1 polymer ?
#
loop_
_entity_poly.entity_id
_entity_poly.type
_entity_poly.pdbx_seq_one_letter_code
_entity_poly.pdbx_strand_id
1 'polypeptide(L)'
;MFSKGISAHKIRTIMQKAAMYPMDITEIFDENICVVIDNICSSSQTPREYLITMLLPAIDHFINGSQIRTNTGTPTNISFFTTIIEYPSVNKSSATEAVLNACLAIEKYLGIKTDESRINYSATVESLLIELKNTSPRLIQIWDEAVTLLQSFGLYKQGGAAYDRSIMCTLYNSSAVVKRQTKSGNITVENPVLNIAAAAHPADIFSSVSNESDDDGL
;
A
#
# COMPACT_ATOMS: atom_id res chain seq x y z
N MET A 1 4.12 -26.28 -4.36
CA MET A 1 4.40 -26.12 -5.81
C MET A 1 4.25 -24.64 -6.18
N PHE A 2 5.12 -23.79 -5.65
CA PHE A 2 5.22 -22.34 -5.93
C PHE A 2 6.72 -22.02 -5.80
N SER A 3 7.41 -21.22 -6.62
CA SER A 3 7.18 -20.68 -7.96
C SER A 3 8.57 -20.45 -8.54
N LYS A 4 8.84 -20.82 -9.80
CA LYS A 4 10.07 -20.38 -10.48
C LYS A 4 10.03 -18.84 -10.53
N GLY A 5 11.04 -18.18 -9.95
CA GLY A 5 11.14 -16.72 -9.91
C GLY A 5 10.80 -16.07 -11.24
N ILE A 6 10.04 -14.97 -11.20
CA ILE A 6 9.69 -14.21 -12.40
C ILE A 6 10.98 -13.55 -12.89
N SER A 7 11.47 -13.93 -14.08
CA SER A 7 12.69 -13.34 -14.61
C SER A 7 12.55 -11.82 -14.77
N ALA A 8 13.60 -11.06 -14.49
CA ALA A 8 13.63 -9.60 -14.67
C ALA A 8 13.18 -9.17 -16.08
N HIS A 9 13.44 -10.00 -17.09
CA HIS A 9 12.95 -9.82 -18.45
C HIS A 9 11.42 -9.85 -18.57
N LYS A 10 10.74 -10.76 -17.85
CA LYS A 10 9.27 -10.81 -17.80
C LYS A 10 8.70 -9.58 -17.10
N ILE A 11 9.30 -9.12 -15.99
CA ILE A 11 8.88 -7.90 -15.28
C ILE A 11 8.99 -6.69 -16.22
N ARG A 12 10.14 -6.53 -16.88
CA ARG A 12 10.36 -5.46 -17.86
C ARG A 12 9.32 -5.48 -18.99
N THR A 13 9.00 -6.67 -19.50
CA THR A 13 7.99 -6.84 -20.56
C THR A 13 6.59 -6.47 -20.08
N ILE A 14 6.23 -6.81 -18.84
CA ILE A 14 4.93 -6.44 -18.23
C ILE A 14 4.86 -4.92 -18.05
N MET A 15 5.89 -4.28 -17.52
CA MET A 15 5.95 -2.82 -17.35
C MET A 15 5.84 -2.09 -18.70
N GLN A 16 6.52 -2.59 -19.73
CA GLN A 16 6.43 -2.03 -21.09
C GLN A 16 5.03 -2.18 -21.68
N LYS A 17 4.35 -3.31 -21.45
CA LYS A 17 2.96 -3.50 -21.89
C LYS A 17 1.97 -2.64 -21.12
N ALA A 18 2.18 -2.43 -19.82
CA ALA A 18 1.33 -1.55 -19.01
C ALA A 18 1.40 -0.09 -19.50
N ALA A 19 2.59 0.36 -19.91
CA ALA A 19 2.78 1.69 -20.52
C ALA A 19 2.04 1.89 -21.86
N MET A 20 1.58 0.81 -22.52
CA MET A 20 0.86 0.88 -23.81
C MET A 20 -0.65 1.14 -23.67
N TYR A 21 -1.21 1.10 -22.47
CA TYR A 21 -2.63 1.38 -22.23
C TYR A 21 -2.76 2.59 -21.30
N PRO A 22 -2.60 3.82 -21.81
CA PRO A 22 -2.90 5.00 -21.02
C PRO A 22 -4.39 4.94 -20.67
N MET A 23 -4.70 4.68 -19.41
CA MET A 23 -6.05 4.85 -18.89
C MET A 23 -6.32 6.35 -18.88
N ASP A 24 -7.42 6.79 -19.47
CA ASP A 24 -7.85 8.17 -19.31
C ASP A 24 -8.38 8.33 -17.88
N ILE A 25 -7.57 8.95 -17.04
CA ILE A 25 -7.85 9.07 -15.62
C ILE A 25 -9.00 10.08 -15.37
N THR A 26 -9.37 10.89 -16.36
CA THR A 26 -10.49 11.84 -16.24
C THR A 26 -11.83 11.15 -16.00
N GLU A 27 -11.97 9.88 -16.34
CA GLU A 27 -13.21 9.12 -16.12
C GLU A 27 -13.35 8.59 -14.68
N ILE A 28 -12.30 8.65 -13.86
CA ILE A 28 -12.34 8.08 -12.49
C ILE A 28 -13.10 8.99 -11.52
N PHE A 29 -13.05 10.31 -11.73
CA PHE A 29 -13.59 11.30 -10.80
C PHE A 29 -14.54 12.26 -11.52
N ASP A 30 -15.50 12.82 -10.79
CA ASP A 30 -16.33 13.89 -11.33
C ASP A 30 -15.50 15.16 -11.63
N GLU A 31 -16.11 16.09 -12.38
CA GLU A 31 -15.47 17.33 -12.83
C GLU A 31 -14.94 18.18 -11.66
N ASN A 32 -15.65 18.24 -10.54
CA ASN A 32 -15.24 19.06 -9.40
C ASN A 32 -14.00 18.49 -8.72
N ILE A 33 -13.96 17.18 -8.51
CA ILE A 33 -12.79 16.48 -7.97
C ILE A 33 -11.62 16.61 -8.94
N CYS A 34 -11.87 16.49 -10.24
CA CYS A 34 -10.85 16.69 -11.28
C CYS A 34 -10.20 18.08 -11.19
N VAL A 35 -10.99 19.14 -11.03
CA VAL A 35 -10.49 20.52 -10.87
C VAL A 35 -9.64 20.67 -9.62
N VAL A 36 -10.05 20.07 -8.49
CA VAL A 36 -9.26 20.10 -7.25
C VAL A 36 -7.92 19.40 -7.45
N ILE A 37 -7.93 18.21 -8.07
CA ILE A 37 -6.72 17.46 -8.41
C ILE A 37 -5.80 18.30 -9.32
N ASP A 38 -6.34 18.93 -10.36
CA ASP A 38 -5.55 19.73 -11.31
C ASP A 38 -4.91 20.95 -10.65
N ASN A 39 -5.62 21.58 -9.71
CA ASN A 39 -5.08 22.69 -8.92
C ASN A 39 -3.91 22.24 -8.04
N ILE A 40 -4.05 21.10 -7.37
CA ILE A 40 -2.96 20.53 -6.55
C ILE A 40 -1.76 20.21 -7.44
N CYS A 41 -1.97 19.46 -8.53
CA CYS A 41 -0.93 19.08 -9.49
C CYS A 41 -0.20 20.29 -10.07
N SER A 42 -0.93 21.34 -10.44
CA SER A 42 -0.35 22.57 -10.97
C SER A 42 0.49 23.29 -9.92
N SER A 43 0.03 23.36 -8.67
CA SER A 43 0.74 24.04 -7.58
C SER A 43 2.01 23.30 -7.12
N SER A 44 1.99 21.96 -7.14
CA SER A 44 3.08 21.12 -6.66
C SER A 44 3.97 20.57 -7.79
N GLN A 45 3.69 20.94 -9.05
CA GLN A 45 4.34 20.41 -10.25
C GLN A 45 4.34 18.86 -10.28
N THR A 46 3.27 18.26 -9.77
CA THR A 46 3.14 16.81 -9.62
C THR A 46 2.27 16.26 -10.76
N PRO A 47 2.73 15.25 -11.52
CA PRO A 47 1.90 14.58 -12.50
C PRO A 47 0.59 14.07 -11.89
N ARG A 48 -0.51 14.19 -12.64
CA ARG A 48 -1.84 13.82 -12.18
C ARG A 48 -1.93 12.35 -11.78
N GLU A 49 -1.26 11.51 -12.56
CA GLU A 49 -1.16 10.07 -12.40
C GLU A 49 -0.57 9.71 -11.03
N TYR A 50 0.40 10.48 -10.55
CA TYR A 50 1.06 10.23 -9.27
C TYR A 50 0.11 10.52 -8.12
N LEU A 51 -0.54 11.68 -8.16
CA LEU A 51 -1.50 12.06 -7.13
C LEU A 51 -2.64 11.04 -7.06
N ILE A 52 -3.19 10.65 -8.20
CA ILE A 52 -4.33 9.71 -8.26
C ILE A 52 -3.94 8.32 -7.79
N THR A 53 -2.75 7.83 -8.18
CA THR A 53 -2.22 6.55 -7.71
C THR A 53 -2.17 6.50 -6.18
N MET A 54 -1.72 7.57 -5.53
CA MET A 54 -1.65 7.67 -4.08
C MET A 54 -3.02 7.90 -3.42
N LEU A 55 -3.94 8.56 -4.13
CA LEU A 55 -5.25 8.93 -3.60
C LEU A 55 -6.21 7.73 -3.49
N LEU A 56 -6.13 6.75 -4.40
CA LEU A 56 -7.06 5.60 -4.41
C LEU A 56 -7.10 4.81 -3.08
N PRO A 57 -5.96 4.40 -2.48
CA PRO A 57 -5.98 3.72 -1.18
C PRO A 57 -6.51 4.61 -0.04
N ALA A 58 -6.25 5.92 -0.09
CA ALA A 58 -6.74 6.89 0.89
C ALA A 58 -8.26 7.07 0.82
N ILE A 59 -8.80 7.16 -0.40
CA ILE A 59 -10.24 7.20 -0.65
C ILE A 59 -10.91 5.94 -0.10
N ASP A 60 -10.41 4.75 -0.44
CA ASP A 60 -10.97 3.50 0.11
C ASP A 60 -10.88 3.47 1.64
N HIS A 61 -9.76 3.96 2.21
CA HIS A 61 -9.56 3.97 3.64
C HIS A 61 -10.62 4.82 4.38
N PHE A 62 -10.85 6.05 3.93
CA PHE A 62 -11.72 7.00 4.64
C PHE A 62 -13.20 6.93 4.26
N ILE A 63 -13.55 6.41 3.08
CA ILE A 63 -14.96 6.37 2.65
C ILE A 63 -15.79 5.31 3.40
N ASN A 64 -15.18 4.46 4.24
CA ASN A 64 -15.82 3.61 5.26
C ASN A 64 -17.25 3.14 4.92
N GLY A 65 -17.43 2.53 3.74
CA GLY A 65 -18.75 2.26 3.17
C GLY A 65 -18.76 1.96 1.67
N SER A 66 -17.77 2.44 0.91
CA SER A 66 -17.55 1.99 -0.47
C SER A 66 -17.01 0.56 -0.45
N GLN A 67 -17.91 -0.41 -0.39
CA GLN A 67 -17.58 -1.75 -0.85
C GLN A 67 -17.32 -1.62 -2.35
N ILE A 68 -16.05 -1.69 -2.73
CA ILE A 68 -15.75 -2.02 -4.12
C ILE A 68 -16.21 -3.45 -4.31
N ARG A 69 -17.40 -3.57 -4.89
CA ARG A 69 -17.98 -4.85 -5.23
C ARG A 69 -17.35 -5.26 -6.54
N THR A 70 -16.70 -6.39 -6.53
CA THR A 70 -16.50 -7.11 -7.78
C THR A 70 -17.90 -7.44 -8.35
N ASN A 71 -18.05 -7.51 -9.68
CA ASN A 71 -19.34 -7.79 -10.33
C ASN A 71 -20.02 -9.12 -9.89
N THR A 72 -19.37 -9.90 -9.02
CA THR A 72 -19.89 -11.13 -8.41
C THR A 72 -20.78 -10.88 -7.19
N GLY A 73 -20.94 -9.64 -6.72
CA GLY A 73 -21.98 -9.26 -5.74
C GLY A 73 -21.67 -9.57 -4.27
N THR A 74 -20.57 -10.24 -3.96
CA THR A 74 -20.14 -10.46 -2.57
C THR A 74 -19.39 -9.23 -2.06
N PRO A 75 -19.76 -8.69 -0.88
CA PRO A 75 -18.93 -7.71 -0.18
C PRO A 75 -17.55 -8.32 0.09
N THR A 76 -16.56 -7.92 -0.68
CA THR A 76 -15.16 -8.15 -0.36
C THR A 76 -14.64 -6.89 0.30
N ASN A 77 -14.08 -7.03 1.50
CA ASN A 77 -13.13 -6.03 1.97
C ASN A 77 -11.98 -6.06 0.96
N ILE A 78 -11.70 -4.98 0.27
CA ILE A 78 -10.59 -4.91 -0.70
C ILE A 78 -9.49 -4.10 -0.06
N SER A 79 -8.27 -4.64 -0.05
CA SER A 79 -7.07 -3.90 0.30
C SER A 79 -6.46 -3.35 -0.99
N PHE A 80 -6.15 -2.07 -1.03
CA PHE A 80 -5.41 -1.47 -2.13
C PHE A 80 -3.91 -1.48 -1.87
N PHE A 81 -3.15 -1.85 -2.89
CA PHE A 81 -1.71 -1.65 -2.94
C PHE A 81 -1.41 -0.89 -4.22
N THR A 82 -1.11 0.40 -4.10
CA THR A 82 -0.69 1.22 -5.23
C THR A 82 0.75 1.65 -5.05
N THR A 83 1.49 1.69 -6.15
CA THR A 83 2.86 2.17 -6.13
C THR A 83 3.20 3.00 -7.36
N ILE A 84 3.85 4.15 -7.15
CA ILE A 84 4.47 4.94 -8.22
C ILE A 84 5.91 4.45 -8.38
N ILE A 85 6.24 3.86 -9.52
CA ILE A 85 7.60 3.37 -9.81
C ILE A 85 8.22 4.27 -10.87
N GLU A 86 9.07 5.19 -10.44
CA GLU A 86 9.69 6.16 -11.34
C GLU A 86 11.07 6.63 -10.89
N TYR A 87 11.82 7.23 -11.82
CA TYR A 87 13.18 7.73 -11.55
C TYR A 87 13.22 8.79 -10.42
N PRO A 88 14.37 9.03 -9.80
CA PRO A 88 14.53 10.11 -8.81
C PRO A 88 14.19 11.50 -9.36
N SER A 89 13.83 12.40 -8.46
CA SER A 89 13.62 13.83 -8.76
C SER A 89 12.52 14.15 -9.76
N VAL A 90 11.44 13.36 -9.76
CA VAL A 90 10.24 13.57 -10.59
C VAL A 90 8.99 13.93 -9.76
N ASN A 91 9.17 14.49 -8.56
CA ASN A 91 8.08 14.93 -7.67
C ASN A 91 7.15 13.80 -7.16
N LYS A 92 7.65 12.56 -7.03
CA LYS A 92 6.90 11.47 -6.35
C LYS A 92 6.57 11.84 -4.90
N SER A 93 7.54 12.38 -4.18
CA SER A 93 7.38 12.78 -2.77
C SER A 93 6.35 13.85 -2.56
N SER A 94 6.20 14.77 -3.51
CA SER A 94 5.14 15.78 -3.49
C SER A 94 3.74 15.14 -3.52
N ALA A 95 3.56 14.07 -4.30
CA ALA A 95 2.31 13.31 -4.31
C ALA A 95 2.06 12.60 -2.97
N THR A 96 3.09 11.92 -2.45
CA THR A 96 3.05 11.23 -1.15
C THR A 96 2.66 12.20 -0.03
N GLU A 97 3.34 13.34 0.05
CA GLU A 97 3.13 14.37 1.07
C GLU A 97 1.74 14.99 0.96
N ALA A 98 1.28 15.32 -0.26
CA ALA A 98 -0.04 15.88 -0.48
C ALA A 98 -1.15 14.95 0.05
N VAL A 99 -1.06 13.65 -0.25
CA VAL A 99 -2.05 12.66 0.21
C VAL A 99 -1.94 12.41 1.71
N LEU A 100 -0.72 12.29 2.26
CA LEU A 100 -0.53 12.12 3.70
C LEU A 100 -1.12 13.29 4.49
N ASN A 101 -0.85 14.53 4.05
CA ASN A 101 -1.41 15.73 4.66
C ASN A 101 -2.94 15.77 4.56
N ALA A 102 -3.52 15.32 3.44
CA ALA A 102 -4.97 15.19 3.30
C ALA A 102 -5.55 14.16 4.29
N CYS A 103 -4.93 12.99 4.43
CA CYS A 103 -5.34 11.97 5.39
C CYS A 103 -5.31 12.50 6.84
N LEU A 104 -4.22 13.16 7.23
CA LEU A 104 -4.08 13.78 8.55
C LEU A 104 -5.14 14.88 8.78
N ALA A 105 -5.44 15.68 7.75
CA ALA A 105 -6.49 16.70 7.83
C ALA A 105 -7.88 16.08 8.01
N ILE A 106 -8.16 14.94 7.35
CA ILE A 106 -9.40 14.18 7.53
C ILE A 106 -9.49 13.63 8.96
N GLU A 107 -8.44 12.98 9.47
CA GLU A 107 -8.44 12.48 10.86
C GLU A 107 -8.68 13.59 11.87
N LYS A 108 -8.00 14.74 11.68
CA LYS A 108 -8.20 15.93 12.51
C LYS A 108 -9.64 16.46 12.43
N TYR A 109 -10.22 16.52 11.23
CA TYR A 109 -11.61 16.95 11.02
C TYR A 109 -12.60 16.00 11.70
N LEU A 110 -12.34 14.69 11.67
CA LEU A 110 -13.13 13.66 12.34
C LEU A 110 -12.90 13.59 13.86
N GLY A 111 -11.96 14.36 14.41
CA GLY A 111 -11.62 14.35 15.83
C GLY A 111 -10.90 13.09 16.30
N ILE A 112 -10.26 12.35 15.38
CA ILE A 112 -9.45 11.18 15.69
C ILE A 112 -8.17 11.67 16.40
N LYS A 113 -7.86 11.08 17.56
CA LYS A 113 -6.64 11.42 18.30
C LYS A 113 -5.43 10.74 17.69
N THR A 114 -4.23 11.26 17.99
CA THR A 114 -2.97 10.72 17.47
C THR A 114 -2.75 9.24 17.84
N ASP A 115 -3.14 8.82 19.04
CA ASP A 115 -3.07 7.43 19.51
C ASP A 115 -4.17 6.51 18.95
N GLU A 116 -5.16 7.10 18.27
CA GLU A 116 -6.25 6.40 17.58
C GLU A 116 -6.10 6.52 16.05
N SER A 117 -4.99 7.08 15.57
CA SER A 117 -4.72 7.30 14.15
C SER A 117 -4.70 5.98 13.40
N ARG A 118 -5.38 5.98 12.25
CA ARG A 118 -5.45 4.85 11.34
C ARG A 118 -4.38 4.93 10.24
N ILE A 119 -3.66 6.04 10.19
CA ILE A 119 -2.44 6.22 9.41
C ILE A 119 -1.29 5.57 10.20
N ASN A 120 -0.79 4.45 9.70
CA ASN A 120 0.11 3.58 10.42
C ASN A 120 1.45 3.38 9.68
N TYR A 121 2.53 3.25 10.46
CA TYR A 121 3.89 2.97 9.97
C TYR A 121 4.55 1.83 10.75
N SER A 122 3.76 0.84 11.18
CA SER A 122 4.25 -0.29 11.97
C SER A 122 5.45 -0.95 11.30
N ALA A 123 6.58 -0.91 12.00
CA ALA A 123 7.86 -1.36 11.48
C ALA A 123 8.07 -2.88 11.58
N THR A 124 7.10 -3.63 12.11
CA THR A 124 7.13 -5.10 12.22
C THR A 124 5.74 -5.70 12.00
N VAL A 125 5.69 -6.97 11.60
CA VAL A 125 4.43 -7.74 11.46
C VAL A 125 3.66 -7.80 12.78
N GLU A 126 4.35 -8.03 13.89
CA GLU A 126 3.72 -8.08 15.22
C GLU A 126 3.10 -6.73 15.59
N SER A 127 3.81 -5.62 15.40
CA SER A 127 3.28 -4.28 15.65
C SER A 127 2.06 -3.99 14.75
N LEU A 128 2.14 -4.33 13.45
CA LEU A 128 1.03 -4.14 12.53
C LEU A 128 -0.22 -4.91 12.97
N LEU A 129 -0.07 -6.16 13.41
CA LEU A 129 -1.19 -6.98 13.88
C LEU A 129 -1.77 -6.47 15.20
N ILE A 130 -0.94 -5.92 16.08
CA ILE A 130 -1.39 -5.26 17.32
C ILE A 130 -2.22 -4.01 16.99
N GLU A 131 -1.75 -3.18 16.07
CA GLU A 131 -2.46 -1.96 15.63
C GLU A 131 -3.78 -2.29 14.93
N LEU A 132 -3.78 -3.30 14.05
CA LEU A 132 -5.00 -3.79 13.40
C LEU A 132 -6.02 -4.34 14.42
N LYS A 133 -5.55 -4.90 15.54
CA LYS A 133 -6.41 -5.44 16.60
C LYS A 133 -6.96 -4.35 17.51
N ASN A 134 -6.11 -3.40 17.92
CA ASN A 134 -6.40 -2.48 19.02
C ASN A 134 -6.93 -1.13 18.54
N THR A 135 -6.47 -0.65 17.38
CA THR A 135 -6.76 0.69 16.89
C THR A 135 -7.92 0.65 15.89
N SER A 136 -7.76 -0.12 14.82
CA SER A 136 -8.78 -0.28 13.79
C SER A 136 -8.47 -1.51 12.94
N PRO A 137 -9.48 -2.34 12.58
CA PRO A 137 -9.27 -3.42 11.61
C PRO A 137 -8.93 -2.90 10.21
N ARG A 138 -9.03 -1.59 9.98
CA ARG A 138 -8.66 -0.92 8.74
C ARG A 138 -7.59 0.13 9.00
N LEU A 139 -6.40 -0.07 8.42
CA LEU A 139 -5.27 0.86 8.49
C LEU A 139 -4.88 1.31 7.07
N ILE A 140 -4.18 2.43 6.99
CA ILE A 140 -3.49 2.88 5.78
C ILE A 140 -2.02 3.16 6.08
N GLN A 141 -1.14 2.79 5.17
CA GLN A 141 0.26 3.19 5.20
C GLN A 141 0.62 3.96 3.93
N ILE A 142 1.28 5.11 4.07
CA ILE A 142 1.63 6.00 2.96
C ILE A 142 3.14 6.21 2.98
N TRP A 143 3.86 5.52 2.11
CA TRP A 143 5.32 5.45 2.12
C TRP A 143 5.92 6.28 0.99
N ASP A 144 6.82 7.19 1.32
CA ASP A 144 7.58 7.91 0.30
C ASP A 144 8.61 7.01 -0.41
N GLU A 145 9.05 5.97 0.29
CA GLU A 145 9.98 4.97 -0.24
C GLU A 145 9.50 3.55 0.08
N ALA A 146 9.16 2.79 -0.96
CA ALA A 146 8.69 1.42 -0.85
C ALA A 146 9.76 0.49 -0.30
N VAL A 147 11.05 0.85 -0.41
CA VAL A 147 12.14 0.10 0.22
C VAL A 147 11.95 0.03 1.73
N THR A 148 11.56 1.15 2.36
CA THR A 148 11.37 1.19 3.81
C THR A 148 10.22 0.29 4.24
N LEU A 149 9.13 0.29 3.47
CA LEU A 149 8.00 -0.63 3.61
C LEU A 149 8.44 -2.11 3.47
N LEU A 150 9.23 -2.43 2.43
CA LEU A 150 9.68 -3.80 2.19
C LEU A 150 10.64 -4.27 3.29
N GLN A 151 11.46 -3.36 3.82
CA GLN A 151 12.37 -3.61 4.94
C GLN A 151 11.63 -3.77 6.27
N SER A 152 10.55 -3.01 6.53
CA SER A 152 9.77 -3.13 7.78
C SER A 152 9.14 -4.51 7.93
N PHE A 153 8.72 -5.14 6.83
CA PHE A 153 8.19 -6.50 6.87
C PHE A 153 9.26 -7.59 6.72
N GLY A 154 10.52 -7.21 6.55
CA GLY A 154 11.62 -8.12 6.26
C GLY A 154 12.44 -8.59 7.46
N LEU A 155 12.17 -8.14 8.68
CA LEU A 155 13.04 -8.42 9.83
C LEU A 155 12.33 -9.19 10.95
N TYR A 156 12.29 -10.52 10.86
CA TYR A 156 12.08 -11.38 12.03
C TYR A 156 13.43 -11.65 12.71
N LYS A 157 13.77 -10.88 13.75
CA LYS A 157 14.92 -11.22 14.61
C LYS A 157 14.54 -12.33 15.60
N GLN A 158 14.80 -13.57 15.18
CA GLN A 158 15.45 -14.61 15.99
C GLN A 158 15.90 -15.77 15.10
N GLY A 159 17.18 -15.77 14.67
CA GLY A 159 17.87 -16.98 14.21
C GLY A 159 18.02 -17.20 12.69
N GLY A 160 17.44 -16.37 11.82
CA GLY A 160 17.62 -16.49 10.38
C GLY A 160 17.18 -15.24 9.62
N ALA A 161 17.75 -15.03 8.44
CA ALA A 161 17.43 -13.92 7.53
C ALA A 161 16.08 -14.10 6.81
N ALA A 162 15.11 -14.79 7.43
CA ALA A 162 13.86 -15.12 6.77
C ALA A 162 12.89 -13.93 6.80
N TYR A 163 12.55 -13.43 5.61
CA TYR A 163 11.52 -12.42 5.39
C TYR A 163 10.13 -13.05 5.53
N ASP A 164 9.25 -12.56 6.42
CA ASP A 164 7.84 -12.99 6.46
C ASP A 164 6.94 -12.05 5.63
N ARG A 165 7.12 -12.11 4.31
CA ARG A 165 6.26 -11.38 3.35
C ARG A 165 4.89 -12.04 3.16
N SER A 166 4.69 -13.25 3.71
CA SER A 166 3.43 -13.99 3.57
C SER A 166 2.25 -13.26 4.22
N ILE A 167 2.51 -12.41 5.21
CA ILE A 167 1.48 -11.56 5.83
C ILE A 167 0.90 -10.55 4.83
N MET A 168 1.71 -9.99 3.93
CA MET A 168 1.25 -9.03 2.92
C MET A 168 0.27 -9.72 1.97
N CYS A 169 0.59 -10.93 1.50
CA CYS A 169 -0.34 -11.73 0.71
C CYS A 169 -1.62 -12.08 1.51
N THR A 170 -1.50 -12.37 2.80
CA THR A 170 -2.65 -12.73 3.65
C THR A 170 -3.61 -11.56 3.85
N LEU A 171 -3.06 -10.36 4.09
CA LEU A 171 -3.82 -9.12 4.26
C LEU A 171 -4.38 -8.59 2.93
N TYR A 172 -3.64 -8.78 1.83
CA TYR A 172 -4.07 -8.35 0.50
C TYR A 172 -5.16 -9.26 -0.09
N ASN A 173 -5.11 -10.57 0.20
CA ASN A 173 -6.17 -11.51 -0.17
C ASN A 173 -7.42 -11.39 0.71
N SER A 174 -7.48 -10.38 1.58
CA SER A 174 -8.66 -10.05 2.38
C SER A 174 -9.20 -11.24 3.17
N SER A 175 -8.29 -11.98 3.80
CA SER A 175 -8.67 -13.13 4.63
C SER A 175 -9.65 -12.67 5.71
N ALA A 176 -10.81 -13.32 5.80
CA ALA A 176 -11.84 -12.97 6.78
C ALA A 176 -11.31 -12.98 8.23
N VAL A 177 -10.29 -13.81 8.50
CA VAL A 177 -9.60 -13.84 9.79
C VAL A 177 -8.11 -14.07 9.57
N VAL A 178 -7.27 -13.28 10.22
CA VAL A 178 -5.82 -13.48 10.30
C VAL A 178 -5.45 -13.93 11.70
N LYS A 179 -4.82 -15.10 11.80
CA LYS A 179 -4.33 -15.67 13.07
C LYS A 179 -2.83 -15.86 13.00
N ARG A 180 -2.11 -15.31 13.97
CA ARG A 180 -0.65 -15.49 14.09
C ARG A 180 -0.24 -15.68 15.54
N GLN A 181 0.69 -16.61 15.74
CA GLN A 181 1.42 -16.73 16.99
C GLN A 181 2.61 -15.76 16.94
N THR A 182 2.69 -14.87 17.92
CA THR A 182 3.75 -13.86 18.08
C THR A 182 4.43 -14.02 19.43
N LYS A 183 5.46 -13.22 19.72
CA LYS A 183 6.13 -13.25 21.03
C LYS A 183 5.19 -12.80 22.15
N SER A 184 4.29 -11.86 21.85
CA SER A 184 3.24 -11.39 22.78
C SER A 184 2.03 -12.33 22.91
N GLY A 185 2.00 -13.44 22.15
CA GLY A 185 0.96 -14.46 22.21
C GLY A 185 0.20 -14.62 20.90
N ASN A 186 -1.01 -15.19 20.97
CA ASN A 186 -1.84 -15.41 19.79
C ASN A 186 -2.63 -14.14 19.46
N ILE A 187 -2.37 -13.57 18.29
CA ILE A 187 -3.11 -12.44 17.75
C ILE A 187 -4.11 -12.98 16.73
N THR A 188 -5.37 -12.59 16.89
CA THR A 188 -6.46 -12.84 15.93
C THR A 188 -7.05 -11.51 15.55
N VAL A 189 -7.11 -11.23 14.25
CA VAL A 189 -7.74 -10.04 13.67
C VAL A 189 -8.81 -10.49 12.70
N GLU A 190 -10.03 -9.98 12.87
CA GLU A 190 -11.15 -10.26 11.98
C GLU A 190 -11.26 -9.15 10.93
N ASN A 191 -11.47 -9.56 9.68
CA ASN A 191 -11.66 -8.68 8.53
C ASN A 191 -10.59 -7.57 8.39
N PRO A 192 -9.29 -7.85 8.53
CA PRO A 192 -8.27 -6.82 8.41
C PRO A 192 -8.23 -6.25 6.99
N VAL A 193 -8.08 -4.93 6.91
CA VAL A 193 -7.82 -4.18 5.67
C VAL A 193 -6.57 -3.35 5.89
N LEU A 194 -5.60 -3.54 5.01
CA LEU A 194 -4.38 -2.75 4.99
C LEU A 194 -4.24 -2.11 3.62
N ASN A 195 -4.56 -0.82 3.54
CA ASN A 195 -4.33 -0.02 2.36
C ASN A 195 -2.91 0.51 2.36
N ILE A 196 -2.26 0.45 1.21
CA ILE A 196 -0.87 0.87 1.05
C ILE A 196 -0.77 1.73 -0.21
N ALA A 197 -0.23 2.92 -0.01
CA ALA A 197 0.21 3.81 -1.08
C ALA A 197 1.73 3.99 -0.93
N ALA A 198 2.50 3.76 -1.98
CA ALA A 198 3.96 3.86 -1.91
C ALA A 198 4.58 4.52 -3.15
N ALA A 199 5.71 5.20 -2.99
CA ALA A 199 6.56 5.59 -4.10
C ALA A 199 7.84 4.73 -4.09
N ALA A 200 8.41 4.45 -5.26
CA ALA A 200 9.58 3.60 -5.40
C ALA A 200 10.46 4.04 -6.57
N HIS A 201 11.74 3.68 -6.52
CA HIS A 201 12.60 3.69 -7.69
C HIS A 201 12.63 2.33 -8.39
N PRO A 202 12.77 2.29 -9.72
CA PRO A 202 12.93 1.03 -10.44
C PRO A 202 14.07 0.16 -9.88
N ALA A 203 15.21 0.78 -9.53
CA ALA A 203 16.39 0.07 -9.00
C ALA A 203 16.09 -0.69 -7.69
N ASP A 204 15.23 -0.11 -6.85
CA ASP A 204 14.83 -0.68 -5.57
C ASP A 204 13.92 -1.90 -5.72
N ILE A 205 13.01 -1.84 -6.69
CA ILE A 205 12.15 -2.96 -7.05
C ILE A 205 13.00 -4.09 -7.65
N PHE A 206 13.91 -3.76 -8.57
CA PHE A 206 14.78 -4.76 -9.19
C PHE A 206 15.71 -5.42 -8.17
N SER A 207 16.32 -4.66 -7.25
CA SER A 207 17.18 -5.22 -6.22
C SER A 207 16.40 -6.14 -5.27
N SER A 208 15.18 -5.73 -4.88
CA SER A 208 14.30 -6.54 -4.03
C SER A 208 13.94 -7.87 -4.67
N VAL A 209 13.59 -7.88 -5.96
CA VAL A 209 13.25 -9.13 -6.70
C VAL A 209 14.48 -9.98 -6.99
N SER A 210 15.61 -9.37 -7.33
CA SER A 210 16.82 -10.12 -7.69
C SER A 210 17.41 -10.84 -6.48
N ASN A 211 17.26 -10.28 -5.28
CA ASN A 211 17.70 -10.91 -4.04
C ASN A 211 16.77 -12.03 -3.57
N GLU A 212 15.60 -12.24 -4.19
CA GLU A 212 14.69 -13.35 -3.86
C GLU A 212 15.17 -14.71 -4.40
N SER A 213 16.00 -14.75 -5.45
CA SER A 213 16.44 -16.04 -6.02
C SER A 213 17.39 -16.84 -5.13
N ASP A 214 17.93 -16.23 -4.08
CA ASP A 214 18.91 -16.84 -3.19
C ASP A 214 18.34 -17.17 -1.79
N ASP A 215 17.09 -16.81 -1.52
CA ASP A 215 16.44 -16.98 -0.21
C ASP A 215 15.10 -17.72 -0.34
N ASP A 216 15.14 -18.87 -1.01
CA ASP A 216 14.09 -19.89 -0.91
C ASP A 216 14.18 -20.54 0.48
N GLY A 217 13.93 -19.77 1.54
CA GLY A 217 13.74 -20.25 2.91
C GLY A 217 12.48 -21.12 3.09
N LEU A 218 12.15 -21.92 2.08
CA LEU A 218 11.16 -22.99 2.00
C LEU A 218 11.81 -24.29 1.52
#